data_AF-A0A7Y9E243-F1
#
_entry.id   AF-A0A7Y9E243-F1
#
_cell.length_a   1.000
_cell.length_b   1.000
_cell.length_c   1.000
_cell.angle_alpha   90.00
_cell.angle_beta   90.00
_cell.angle_gamma   90.00
#
_symmetry.space_group_name_H-M   'P 1'
#
loop_
_entity.id
_entity.type
_entity.pdbx_description
1 polymer ?
#
loop_
_entity_poly.entity_id
_entity_poly.type
_entity_poly.pdbx_seq_one_letter_code
_entity_poly.pdbx_strand_id
1 'polypeptide(L)'
;MVLPHPAPLFDQVTGFPPDDALDLTLSMPLSLAVYMTMLESTGHAADVAVLRAVFVDEARETARHLQAAMAAVTGPDVADTARLRITHIVEERVPRTNGLRPHVHFFVGQTTRDGREAHPVDLDALAATAATDVLRGTLDRLVATTTERCGLTWGPTSWSPCEVLEPGWLVSRAAEIRAEDPPCPGPWPRRQVFLGRS
;
A
#
# COMPACT_ATOMS: atom_id res chain seq x y z
N MET A 1 -3.72 0.13 -27.54
CA MET A 1 -2.62 1.11 -27.64
C MET A 1 -1.81 0.99 -26.36
N VAL A 2 -0.53 0.59 -26.43
CA VAL A 2 0.28 0.22 -25.27
C VAL A 2 1.14 1.41 -24.85
N LEU A 3 0.86 2.01 -23.69
CA LEU A 3 1.78 2.97 -23.06
C LEU A 3 2.19 2.51 -21.65
N PRO A 4 3.31 1.78 -21.48
CA PRO A 4 3.98 1.57 -20.20
C PRO A 4 5.44 2.08 -20.25
N HIS A 5 6.06 2.69 -19.23
CA HIS A 5 5.68 2.93 -17.83
C HIS A 5 6.48 4.15 -17.31
N PRO A 6 5.93 5.01 -16.45
CA PRO A 6 6.75 5.62 -15.42
C PRO A 6 6.80 4.68 -14.21
N ALA A 7 8.00 4.23 -13.93
CA ALA A 7 8.35 3.48 -12.74
C ALA A 7 9.70 4.07 -12.29
N PRO A 8 10.39 3.41 -11.34
CA PRO A 8 11.03 4.00 -10.16
C PRO A 8 11.46 5.47 -10.28
N LEU A 9 10.96 6.29 -9.35
CA LEU A 9 11.47 7.63 -9.03
C LEU A 9 13.00 7.61 -8.78
N PHE A 10 13.45 6.55 -8.12
CA PHE A 10 14.85 6.26 -7.81
C PHE A 10 15.08 4.75 -7.79
N ASP A 11 16.31 4.35 -8.06
CA ASP A 11 16.76 2.95 -7.96
C ASP A 11 16.96 2.54 -6.50
N GLN A 12 16.34 1.43 -6.08
CA GLN A 12 16.39 0.99 -4.68
C GLN A 12 17.76 0.48 -4.23
N VAL A 13 18.62 0.06 -5.18
CA VAL A 13 19.93 -0.52 -4.88
C VAL A 13 21.00 0.57 -4.76
N THR A 14 20.90 1.60 -5.59
CA THR A 14 21.96 2.60 -5.80
C THR A 14 21.54 4.03 -5.44
N GLY A 15 20.26 4.25 -5.14
CA GLY A 15 19.68 5.59 -5.02
C GLY A 15 18.86 5.81 -3.75
N PHE A 16 18.44 7.06 -3.59
CA PHE A 16 17.58 7.54 -2.50
C PHE A 16 16.39 8.28 -3.10
N PRO A 17 15.21 8.26 -2.46
CA PRO A 17 14.14 9.15 -2.88
C PRO A 17 14.61 10.61 -2.78
N PRO A 18 14.21 11.51 -3.69
CA PRO A 18 14.38 12.95 -3.51
C PRO A 18 13.82 13.44 -2.16
N ASP A 19 14.38 14.51 -1.58
CA ASP A 19 13.96 15.03 -0.27
C ASP A 19 12.52 15.54 -0.24
N ASP A 20 12.01 15.92 -1.40
CA ASP A 20 10.67 16.44 -1.63
C ASP A 20 9.63 15.36 -1.96
N ALA A 21 10.04 14.09 -2.04
CA ALA A 21 9.15 12.96 -2.30
C ALA A 21 8.18 12.72 -1.14
N LEU A 22 6.92 12.43 -1.48
CA LEU A 22 5.91 11.96 -0.54
C LEU A 22 6.00 10.45 -0.38
N ASP A 23 5.97 9.96 0.86
CA ASP A 23 5.79 8.53 1.16
C ASP A 23 4.32 8.25 1.49
N LEU A 24 3.61 7.63 0.57
CA LEU A 24 2.29 7.06 0.84
C LEU A 24 2.47 5.63 1.33
N THR A 25 2.19 5.39 2.60
CA THR A 25 2.38 4.07 3.21
C THR A 25 1.05 3.35 3.34
N LEU A 26 0.95 2.16 2.74
CA LEU A 26 -0.21 1.28 2.86
C LEU A 26 0.17 0.05 3.68
N SER A 27 -0.55 -0.20 4.77
CA SER A 27 -0.40 -1.43 5.55
C SER A 27 -1.45 -2.45 5.15
N MET A 28 -1.08 -3.73 5.16
CA MET A 28 -2.04 -4.82 5.13
C MET A 28 -3.01 -4.71 6.34
N PRO A 29 -4.29 -5.10 6.17
CA PRO A 29 -5.21 -5.27 7.31
C PRO A 29 -4.59 -6.10 8.43
N LEU A 30 -4.73 -5.64 9.66
CA LEU A 30 -3.93 -6.16 10.77
C LEU A 30 -4.31 -7.61 11.12
N SER A 31 -5.58 -7.95 11.03
CA SER A 31 -6.06 -9.33 11.19
C SER A 31 -5.44 -10.30 10.18
N LEU A 32 -5.25 -9.88 8.92
CA LEU A 32 -4.56 -10.69 7.92
C LEU A 32 -3.07 -10.84 8.25
N ALA A 33 -2.42 -9.78 8.72
CA ALA A 33 -1.03 -9.85 9.17
C ALA A 33 -0.85 -10.78 10.40
N VAL A 34 -1.80 -10.77 11.34
CA VAL A 34 -1.87 -11.71 12.46
C VAL A 34 -2.04 -13.14 11.96
N TYR A 35 -2.95 -13.36 11.00
CA TYR A 35 -3.17 -14.67 10.39
C TYR A 35 -1.91 -15.20 9.71
N MET A 36 -1.23 -14.38 8.90
CA MET A 36 0.05 -14.73 8.28
C MET A 36 1.12 -15.06 9.31
N THR A 37 1.18 -14.32 10.43
CA THR A 37 2.13 -14.60 11.52
C THR A 37 1.86 -15.96 12.16
N MET A 38 0.59 -16.32 12.35
CA MET A 38 0.19 -17.64 12.87
C MET A 38 0.55 -18.76 11.89
N LEU A 39 0.26 -18.58 10.60
CA LEU A 39 0.64 -19.55 9.57
C LEU A 39 2.16 -19.75 9.52
N GLU A 40 2.94 -18.67 9.61
CA GLU A 40 4.41 -18.74 9.66
C GLU A 40 4.91 -19.51 10.89
N SER A 41 4.34 -19.26 12.07
CA SER A 41 4.75 -19.93 13.31
C SER A 41 4.32 -21.40 13.42
N THR A 42 3.30 -21.79 12.67
CA THR A 42 2.74 -23.16 12.65
C THR A 42 3.22 -24.01 11.47
N GLY A 43 4.15 -23.49 10.65
CA GLY A 43 4.78 -24.25 9.56
C GLY A 43 4.01 -24.27 8.24
N HIS A 44 3.00 -23.41 8.07
CA HIS A 44 2.19 -23.29 6.85
C HIS A 44 2.85 -22.35 5.81
N ALA A 45 4.12 -22.60 5.50
CA ALA A 45 4.93 -21.70 4.68
C ALA A 45 4.37 -21.47 3.26
N ALA A 46 3.70 -22.48 2.68
CA ALA A 46 3.07 -22.38 1.37
C ALA A 46 1.91 -21.36 1.37
N ASP A 47 1.06 -21.37 2.39
CA ASP A 47 -0.07 -20.45 2.51
C ASP A 47 0.42 -19.01 2.73
N VAL A 48 1.46 -18.84 3.57
CA VAL A 48 2.10 -17.53 3.74
C VAL A 48 2.70 -17.03 2.41
N ALA A 49 3.31 -17.90 1.61
CA ALA A 49 3.85 -17.53 0.31
C ALA A 49 2.75 -17.06 -0.66
N VAL A 50 1.58 -17.69 -0.65
CA VAL A 50 0.42 -17.24 -1.44
C VAL A 50 -0.02 -15.84 -0.99
N LEU A 51 -0.18 -15.61 0.32
CA LEU A 51 -0.60 -14.31 0.85
C LEU A 51 0.44 -13.21 0.59
N ARG A 52 1.74 -13.53 0.69
CA ARG A 52 2.84 -12.64 0.31
C ARG A 52 2.74 -12.25 -1.17
N ALA A 53 2.53 -13.21 -2.06
CA ALA A 53 2.39 -12.96 -3.49
C ALA A 53 1.19 -12.06 -3.78
N VAL A 54 0.03 -12.32 -3.16
CA VAL A 54 -1.17 -11.49 -3.29
C VAL A 54 -0.87 -10.05 -2.86
N PHE A 55 -0.21 -9.83 -1.72
CA PHE A 55 0.10 -8.47 -1.26
C PHE A 55 1.10 -7.75 -2.17
N VAL A 56 2.11 -8.45 -2.67
CA VAL A 56 3.08 -7.89 -3.64
C VAL A 56 2.39 -7.51 -4.95
N ASP A 57 1.47 -8.34 -5.43
CA ASP A 57 0.70 -8.03 -6.63
C ASP A 57 -0.26 -6.86 -6.40
N GLU A 58 -0.93 -6.79 -5.24
CA GLU A 58 -1.75 -5.63 -4.89
C GLU A 58 -0.92 -4.35 -4.79
N ALA A 59 0.27 -4.39 -4.20
CA ALA A 59 1.16 -3.23 -4.18
C ALA A 59 1.48 -2.71 -5.60
N ARG A 60 1.68 -3.62 -6.56
CA ARG A 60 1.90 -3.25 -7.98
C ARG A 60 0.66 -2.63 -8.60
N GLU A 61 -0.53 -3.20 -8.36
CA GLU A 61 -1.79 -2.63 -8.86
C GLU A 61 -2.11 -1.27 -8.21
N THR A 62 -1.85 -1.12 -6.92
CA THR A 62 -1.99 0.16 -6.21
C THR A 62 -1.11 1.24 -6.82
N ALA A 63 0.13 0.94 -7.22
CA ALA A 63 0.97 1.90 -7.95
C ALA A 63 0.33 2.35 -9.28
N ARG A 64 -0.34 1.44 -10.00
CA ARG A 64 -1.07 1.78 -11.23
C ARG A 64 -2.31 2.63 -10.94
N HIS A 65 -2.99 2.39 -9.82
CA HIS A 65 -4.13 3.19 -9.40
C HIS A 65 -3.72 4.59 -8.94
N LEU A 66 -2.57 4.72 -8.26
CA LEU A 66 -1.96 6.03 -7.99
C LEU A 66 -1.65 6.76 -9.31
N GLN A 67 -1.15 6.05 -10.32
CA GLN A 67 -0.94 6.62 -11.64
C GLN A 67 -2.23 7.11 -12.31
N ALA A 68 -3.34 6.37 -12.15
CA ALA A 68 -4.65 6.77 -12.68
C ALA A 68 -5.27 7.96 -11.90
N ALA A 69 -5.02 8.04 -10.60
CA ALA A 69 -5.47 9.13 -9.74
C ALA A 69 -4.81 10.48 -10.07
N MET A 70 -3.73 10.49 -10.86
CA MET A 70 -3.05 11.69 -11.31
C MET A 70 -4.01 12.70 -11.98
N ALA A 71 -5.05 12.21 -12.68
CA ALA A 71 -6.04 13.07 -13.33
C ALA A 71 -6.72 14.06 -12.40
N ALA A 72 -6.97 13.64 -11.15
CA ALA A 72 -7.60 14.47 -10.14
C ALA A 72 -6.68 15.60 -9.63
N VAL A 73 -5.36 15.50 -9.85
CA VAL A 73 -4.35 16.36 -9.21
C VAL A 73 -3.49 17.16 -10.18
N THR A 74 -3.51 16.84 -11.48
CA THR A 74 -2.81 17.60 -12.54
C THR A 74 -3.75 18.23 -13.56
N GLY A 75 -5.06 17.95 -13.49
CA GLY A 75 -6.06 18.35 -14.49
C GLY A 75 -6.14 17.37 -15.69
N PRO A 76 -7.29 17.32 -16.38
CA PRO A 76 -7.61 16.29 -17.37
C PRO A 76 -6.69 16.29 -18.60
N ASP A 77 -6.29 17.45 -19.09
CA ASP A 77 -5.46 17.57 -20.30
C ASP A 77 -4.04 16.99 -20.12
N VAL A 78 -3.52 17.07 -18.89
CA VAL A 78 -2.20 16.53 -18.50
C VAL A 78 -2.33 15.07 -18.06
N ALA A 79 -3.51 14.66 -17.59
CA ALA A 79 -3.75 13.35 -17.00
C ALA A 79 -3.48 12.17 -17.95
N ASP A 80 -3.91 12.32 -19.19
CA ASP A 80 -3.94 11.23 -20.16
C ASP A 80 -2.54 10.86 -20.66
N THR A 81 -1.66 11.86 -20.71
CA THR A 81 -0.32 11.77 -21.28
C THR A 81 0.77 11.78 -20.22
N ALA A 82 0.57 12.49 -19.12
CA ALA A 82 1.56 12.59 -18.06
C ALA A 82 1.62 11.35 -17.18
N ARG A 83 2.73 11.23 -16.45
CA ARG A 83 3.18 9.99 -15.85
C ARG A 83 3.93 10.29 -14.53
N LEU A 84 3.39 9.82 -13.41
CA LEU A 84 3.95 9.99 -12.06
C LEU A 84 5.21 9.15 -11.90
N ARG A 85 6.24 9.73 -11.30
CA ARG A 85 7.42 8.99 -10.89
C ARG A 85 7.18 8.36 -9.53
N ILE A 86 7.07 7.03 -9.51
CA ILE A 86 6.75 6.26 -8.31
C ILE A 86 7.81 5.17 -8.13
N THR A 87 8.42 5.08 -6.95
CA THR A 87 9.13 3.88 -6.49
C THR A 87 8.35 3.28 -5.33
N HIS A 88 8.10 1.98 -5.34
CA HIS A 88 7.43 1.30 -4.23
C HIS A 88 8.31 0.23 -3.59
N ILE A 89 8.32 0.16 -2.27
CA ILE A 89 9.07 -0.83 -1.49
C ILE A 89 8.09 -1.60 -0.63
N VAL A 90 8.05 -2.92 -0.83
CA VAL A 90 7.27 -3.83 0.00
C VAL A 90 8.16 -4.34 1.12
N GLU A 91 7.71 -4.15 2.35
CA GLU A 91 8.38 -4.62 3.55
C GLU A 91 7.46 -5.56 4.32
N GLU A 92 8.00 -6.65 4.86
CA GLU A 92 7.19 -7.65 5.57
C GLU A 92 7.13 -7.44 7.07
N ARG A 93 8.03 -6.63 7.63
CA ARG A 93 8.19 -6.46 9.08
C ARG A 93 8.45 -5.00 9.40
N VAL A 94 7.92 -4.56 10.53
CA VAL A 94 8.22 -3.25 11.12
C VAL A 94 9.32 -3.45 12.16
N PRO A 95 10.38 -2.62 12.17
CA PRO A 95 11.43 -2.73 13.18
C PRO A 95 10.88 -2.71 14.60
N ARG A 96 11.37 -3.63 15.45
CA ARG A 96 10.95 -3.79 16.86
C ARG A 96 9.50 -4.23 17.08
N THR A 97 8.79 -4.61 16.03
CA THR A 97 7.45 -5.22 16.13
C THR A 97 7.53 -6.74 15.97
N ASN A 98 6.78 -7.46 16.81
CA ASN A 98 6.71 -8.91 16.73
C ASN A 98 5.71 -9.38 15.65
N GLY A 99 6.15 -10.36 14.86
CA GLY A 99 5.36 -10.97 13.79
C GLY A 99 5.53 -10.29 12.44
N LEU A 100 4.69 -10.69 11.48
CA LEU A 100 4.60 -10.08 10.16
C LEU A 100 3.75 -8.81 10.24
N ARG A 101 4.19 -7.78 9.54
CA ARG A 101 3.48 -6.52 9.29
C ARG A 101 3.71 -6.12 7.83
N PRO A 102 3.12 -6.84 6.86
CA PRO A 102 3.29 -6.48 5.46
C PRO A 102 2.75 -5.08 5.21
N HIS A 103 3.58 -4.24 4.60
CA HIS A 103 3.23 -2.89 4.21
C HIS A 103 4.05 -2.49 2.99
N VAL A 104 3.63 -1.43 2.33
CA VAL A 104 4.32 -0.88 1.17
C VAL A 104 4.45 0.63 1.32
N HIS A 105 5.64 1.12 1.01
CA HIS A 105 5.97 2.53 0.90
C HIS A 105 5.94 2.93 -0.57
N PHE A 106 5.05 3.84 -0.97
CA PHE A 106 5.03 4.44 -2.31
C PHE A 106 5.65 5.83 -2.26
N PHE A 107 6.89 5.96 -2.74
CA PHE A 107 7.55 7.25 -2.90
C PHE A 107 7.11 7.91 -4.20
N VAL A 108 6.43 9.05 -4.09
CA VAL A 108 5.90 9.82 -5.22
C VAL A 108 6.60 11.18 -5.30
N GLY A 109 7.11 11.52 -6.49
CA GLY A 109 7.74 12.82 -6.73
C GLY A 109 6.73 13.97 -6.90
N GLN A 110 7.18 15.21 -6.65
CA GLN A 110 6.36 16.44 -6.81
C GLN A 110 6.05 16.82 -8.26
N THR A 111 6.63 16.12 -9.23
CA THR A 111 6.44 16.40 -10.64
C THR A 111 6.06 15.15 -11.41
N THR A 112 5.16 15.32 -12.35
CA THR A 112 4.84 14.35 -13.39
C THR A 112 5.53 14.75 -14.70
N ARG A 113 5.66 13.82 -15.63
CA ARG A 113 6.19 14.10 -16.98
C ARG A 113 5.18 13.82 -18.07
N ASP A 114 4.94 14.82 -18.91
CA ASP A 114 4.29 14.66 -20.21
C ASP A 114 5.35 14.86 -21.31
N GLY A 115 5.79 13.77 -21.94
CA GLY A 115 6.90 13.81 -22.89
C GLY A 115 8.18 14.39 -22.27
N ARG A 116 8.51 15.64 -22.64
CA ARG A 116 9.68 16.38 -22.12
C ARG A 116 9.31 17.44 -21.08
N GLU A 117 8.03 17.73 -20.91
CA GLU A 117 7.55 18.76 -20.00
C GLU A 117 7.32 18.19 -18.61
N ALA A 118 7.62 18.98 -17.59
CA ALA A 118 7.41 18.64 -16.19
C ALA A 118 6.26 19.49 -15.65
N HIS A 119 5.28 18.83 -15.04
CA HIS A 119 4.13 19.50 -14.43
C HIS A 119 4.12 19.23 -12.92
N PRO A 120 3.80 20.24 -12.10
CA PRO A 120 3.67 20.02 -10.66
C PRO A 120 2.50 19.09 -10.37
N VAL A 121 2.66 18.30 -9.30
CA VAL A 121 1.62 17.42 -8.75
C VAL A 121 1.21 17.98 -7.41
N ASP A 122 -0.09 18.19 -7.21
CA ASP A 122 -0.63 18.47 -5.89
C ASP A 122 -0.57 17.19 -5.04
N LEU A 123 0.48 17.08 -4.23
CA LEU A 123 0.73 15.94 -3.36
C LEU A 123 -0.30 15.79 -2.24
N ASP A 124 -0.90 16.89 -1.79
CA ASP A 124 -1.91 16.86 -0.72
C ASP A 124 -3.24 16.34 -1.26
N ALA A 125 -3.65 16.82 -2.44
CA ALA A 125 -4.79 16.27 -3.15
C ALA A 125 -4.57 14.80 -3.52
N LEU A 126 -3.35 14.42 -3.94
CA LEU A 126 -3.02 13.03 -4.25
C LEU A 126 -3.12 12.15 -3.00
N ALA A 127 -2.61 12.61 -1.86
CA ALA A 127 -2.72 11.89 -0.59
C ALA A 127 -4.19 11.70 -0.18
N ALA A 128 -5.02 12.73 -0.36
CA ALA A 128 -6.46 12.65 -0.06
C ALA A 128 -7.17 11.63 -0.98
N THR A 129 -6.96 11.69 -2.29
CA THR A 129 -7.50 10.70 -3.25
C THR A 129 -6.96 9.30 -2.99
N ALA A 130 -5.69 9.17 -2.59
CA ALA A 130 -5.10 7.88 -2.27
C ALA A 130 -5.75 7.26 -1.02
N ALA A 131 -6.02 8.07 0.01
CA ALA A 131 -6.64 7.64 1.26
C ALA A 131 -8.11 7.22 1.09
N THR A 132 -8.79 7.64 0.01
CA THR A 132 -10.17 7.26 -0.29
C THR A 132 -10.25 6.22 -1.40
N ASP A 133 -10.01 6.63 -2.64
CA ASP A 133 -10.36 5.85 -3.83
C ASP A 133 -9.35 4.73 -4.10
N VAL A 134 -8.06 5.04 -3.99
CA VAL A 134 -6.99 4.06 -4.21
C VAL A 134 -6.97 3.02 -3.10
N LEU A 135 -7.12 3.46 -1.84
CA LEU A 135 -7.23 2.56 -0.69
C LEU A 135 -8.42 1.62 -0.85
N ARG A 136 -9.63 2.15 -1.09
CA ARG A 136 -10.85 1.35 -1.26
C ARG A 136 -10.67 0.30 -2.37
N GLY A 137 -10.21 0.71 -3.55
CA GLY A 137 -10.00 -0.22 -4.65
C GLY A 137 -8.96 -1.30 -4.33
N THR A 138 -7.92 -0.96 -3.55
CA THR A 138 -6.92 -1.94 -3.10
C THR A 138 -7.50 -2.94 -2.11
N LEU A 139 -8.26 -2.47 -1.12
CA LEU A 139 -8.93 -3.34 -0.16
C LEU A 139 -9.94 -4.27 -0.85
N ASP A 140 -10.75 -3.75 -1.78
CA ASP A 140 -11.75 -4.56 -2.49
C ASP A 140 -11.10 -5.73 -3.25
N ARG A 141 -9.97 -5.50 -3.93
CA ARG A 141 -9.25 -6.56 -4.65
C ARG A 141 -8.54 -7.53 -3.71
N LEU A 142 -7.94 -7.04 -2.62
CA LEU A 142 -7.35 -7.90 -1.59
C LEU A 142 -8.40 -8.83 -1.00
N VAL A 143 -9.58 -8.28 -0.65
CA VAL A 143 -10.73 -9.04 -0.15
C VAL A 143 -11.17 -10.07 -1.16
N ALA A 144 -11.44 -9.66 -2.41
CA ALA A 144 -11.89 -10.57 -3.45
C ALA A 144 -10.90 -11.74 -3.66
N THR A 145 -9.62 -11.41 -3.82
CA THR A 145 -8.57 -12.40 -4.09
C THR A 145 -8.36 -13.37 -2.94
N THR A 146 -8.33 -12.88 -1.70
CA THR A 146 -8.11 -13.74 -0.52
C THR A 146 -9.37 -14.51 -0.11
N THR A 147 -10.57 -13.99 -0.42
CA THR A 147 -11.82 -14.75 -0.30
C THR A 147 -11.81 -15.93 -1.27
N GLU A 148 -11.51 -15.69 -2.55
CA GLU A 148 -11.47 -16.73 -3.58
C GLU A 148 -10.39 -17.79 -3.29
N ARG A 149 -9.16 -17.35 -2.96
CA ARG A 149 -8.00 -18.25 -2.86
C ARG A 149 -7.83 -18.90 -1.50
N CYS A 150 -8.28 -18.24 -0.43
CA CYS A 150 -8.02 -18.66 0.95
C CYS A 150 -9.31 -18.87 1.77
N GLY A 151 -10.48 -18.60 1.20
CA GLY A 151 -11.76 -18.77 1.90
C GLY A 151 -11.94 -17.82 3.08
N LEU A 152 -11.25 -16.67 3.09
CA LEU A 152 -11.32 -15.71 4.19
C LEU A 152 -12.64 -14.94 4.16
N THR A 153 -13.22 -14.73 5.34
CA THR A 153 -14.40 -13.88 5.53
C THR A 153 -13.96 -12.49 5.99
N TRP A 154 -14.43 -11.45 5.33
CA TRP A 154 -14.02 -10.07 5.58
C TRP A 154 -15.19 -9.18 6.01
N GLY A 155 -14.90 -8.11 6.74
CA GLY A 155 -15.87 -7.06 7.03
C GLY A 155 -15.30 -5.92 7.87
N PRO A 156 -16.09 -4.86 8.12
CA PRO A 156 -15.65 -3.72 8.90
C PRO A 156 -15.60 -4.03 10.40
N THR A 157 -14.75 -3.28 11.12
CA THR A 157 -14.71 -3.25 12.59
C THR A 157 -14.94 -1.81 13.08
N SER A 158 -14.98 -1.60 14.39
CA SER A 158 -15.11 -0.25 14.97
C SER A 158 -13.88 0.65 14.74
N TRP A 159 -12.76 0.08 14.29
CA TRP A 159 -11.47 0.76 14.18
C TRP A 159 -10.77 0.59 12.83
N SER A 160 -11.32 -0.23 11.93
CA SER A 160 -10.79 -0.46 10.59
C SER A 160 -11.94 -0.73 9.62
N PRO A 161 -11.89 -0.18 8.39
CA PRO A 161 -12.94 -0.41 7.40
C PRO A 161 -13.00 -1.85 6.89
N CYS A 162 -11.93 -2.65 7.07
CA CYS A 162 -11.85 -3.99 6.51
C CYS A 162 -10.85 -4.87 7.27
N GLU A 163 -11.33 -5.95 7.88
CA GLU A 163 -10.55 -6.98 8.58
C GLU A 163 -11.10 -8.38 8.29
N VAL A 164 -10.26 -9.41 8.44
CA VAL A 164 -10.64 -10.82 8.41
C VAL A 164 -11.40 -11.15 9.69
N LEU A 165 -12.68 -11.52 9.55
CA LEU A 165 -13.60 -11.77 10.65
C LEU A 165 -13.54 -13.19 11.19
N GLU A 166 -13.15 -14.16 10.37
CA GLU A 166 -13.12 -15.57 10.76
C GLU A 166 -11.73 -16.20 10.56
N PRO A 167 -11.25 -16.98 11.55
CA PRO A 167 -11.87 -17.22 12.86
C PRO A 167 -11.89 -15.97 13.76
N GLY A 168 -12.98 -15.76 14.51
CA GLY A 168 -13.22 -14.55 15.32
C GLY A 168 -12.09 -14.08 16.24
N TRP A 169 -11.19 -14.97 16.66
CA TRP A 169 -10.02 -14.60 17.46
C TRP A 169 -9.03 -13.69 16.71
N LEU A 170 -9.01 -13.69 15.37
CA LEU A 170 -8.14 -12.85 14.56
C LEU A 170 -8.41 -11.36 14.80
N VAL A 171 -9.68 -10.95 14.77
CA VAL A 171 -10.08 -9.55 15.01
C VAL A 171 -9.77 -9.13 16.43
N SER A 172 -10.06 -9.99 17.42
CA SER A 172 -9.75 -9.71 18.82
C SER A 172 -8.24 -9.49 19.01
N ARG A 173 -7.42 -10.38 18.44
CA ARG A 173 -5.96 -10.27 18.54
C ARG A 173 -5.42 -9.05 17.80
N ALA A 174 -5.99 -8.71 16.65
CA ALA A 174 -5.63 -7.50 15.91
C ALA A 174 -5.96 -6.23 16.72
N ALA A 175 -7.12 -6.19 17.39
CA ALA A 175 -7.51 -5.06 18.22
C ALA A 175 -6.55 -4.82 19.40
N GLU A 176 -6.09 -5.90 20.06
CA GLU A 176 -5.07 -5.83 21.13
C GLU A 176 -3.75 -5.26 20.60
N ILE A 177 -3.27 -5.78 19.46
CA ILE A 177 -2.00 -5.35 18.87
C ILE A 177 -2.07 -3.89 18.40
N ARG A 178 -3.19 -3.46 17.80
CA ARG A 178 -3.34 -2.11 17.25
C ARG A 178 -3.04 -1.01 18.28
N ALA A 179 -3.41 -1.22 19.54
CA ALA A 179 -3.17 -0.24 20.60
C ALA A 179 -1.67 0.02 20.85
N GLU A 180 -0.80 -0.92 20.45
CA GLU A 180 0.63 -0.93 20.74
C GLU A 180 1.50 -0.91 19.47
N ASP A 181 0.90 -0.96 18.28
CA ASP A 181 1.61 -1.15 17.00
C ASP A 181 2.06 0.20 16.40
N PRO A 182 3.36 0.55 16.50
CA PRO A 182 3.84 1.81 15.97
C PRO A 182 3.74 1.82 14.44
N PRO A 183 3.52 3.00 13.83
CA PRO A 183 3.67 3.15 12.38
C PRO A 183 5.10 2.78 11.94
N CYS A 184 5.23 2.18 10.75
CA CYS A 184 6.56 1.99 10.15
C CYS A 184 7.19 3.36 9.84
N PRO A 185 8.41 3.67 10.34
CA PRO A 185 9.06 4.95 10.04
C PRO A 185 9.53 5.07 8.58
N GLY A 186 9.48 3.98 7.83
CA GLY A 186 10.02 3.87 6.48
C GLY A 186 11.55 3.82 6.42
N PRO A 187 12.09 3.41 5.27
CA PRO A 187 13.54 3.29 5.06
C PRO A 187 14.24 4.65 4.93
N TRP A 188 13.51 5.72 4.57
CA TRP A 188 14.05 7.08 4.48
C TRP A 188 13.08 8.08 5.10
N PRO A 189 13.60 9.10 5.83
CA PRO A 189 12.77 10.11 6.46
C PRO A 189 12.19 11.04 5.38
N ARG A 190 10.95 10.78 4.99
CA ARG A 190 10.16 11.62 4.07
C ARG A 190 8.88 12.05 4.76
N ARG A 191 8.19 13.05 4.17
CA ARG A 191 6.82 13.33 4.59
C ARG A 191 6.00 12.08 4.30
N GLN A 192 5.44 11.50 5.36
CA GLN A 192 4.74 10.22 5.29
C GLN A 192 3.24 10.41 5.54
N VAL A 193 2.42 9.72 4.77
CA VAL A 193 0.96 9.63 4.95
C VAL A 193 0.55 8.17 4.99
N PHE A 194 -0.09 7.76 6.08
CA PHE A 194 -0.61 6.39 6.23
C PHE A 194 -2.00 6.28 5.62
N LEU A 195 -2.14 5.42 4.62
CA LEU A 195 -3.41 5.12 4.01
C LEU A 195 -4.21 4.20 4.93
N GLY A 196 -5.41 4.62 5.33
CA GLY A 196 -6.34 3.79 6.10
C GLY A 196 -6.13 3.76 7.62
N ARG A 197 -5.19 4.56 8.16
CA ARG A 197 -5.13 4.86 9.60
C ARG A 197 -5.70 6.26 9.83
N SER A 198 -6.86 6.34 10.48
CA SER A 198 -7.46 7.58 10.98
C SER A 198 -6.93 7.94 12.37
#